data_AF-A0A0K0FI45-F1
#
_entry.id   AF-A0A0K0FI45-F1
#
_cell.length_a   1.000
_cell.length_b   1.000
_cell.length_c   1.000
_cell.angle_alpha   90.00
_cell.angle_beta   90.00
_cell.angle_gamma   90.00
#
_symmetry.space_group_name_H-M   'P 1'
#
loop_
_entity.id
_entity.type
_entity.pdbx_description
1 polymer ?
#
loop_
_entity_poly.entity_id
_entity_poly.type
_entity_poly.pdbx_seq_one_letter_code
_entity_poly.pdbx_strand_id
1 'polypeptide(L)'
;MKFLIFILLILKVLITFEQTIACRLCIDVINEVKKLLDDEEPDIISKLATICDKVTLGKQPFDSLCREFVINKGDEIIKKVEKDSNPEVVCSELHLC
;
A
#
# COMPACT_ATOMS: atom_id res chain seq x y z
N MET A 1 -13.05 -20.63 29.52
CA MET A 1 -12.05 -19.55 29.63
C MET A 1 -10.79 -19.82 28.81
N LYS A 2 -10.14 -21.00 28.90
CA LYS A 2 -8.94 -21.35 28.08
C LYS A 2 -9.17 -21.31 26.56
N PHE A 3 -10.33 -21.77 26.08
CA PHE A 3 -10.70 -21.65 24.66
C PHE A 3 -10.81 -20.21 24.18
N LEU A 4 -11.40 -19.31 25.00
CA LEU A 4 -11.49 -17.88 24.71
C LEU A 4 -10.10 -17.21 24.65
N ILE A 5 -9.17 -17.64 25.49
CA ILE A 5 -7.79 -17.14 25.45
C ILE A 5 -7.10 -17.59 24.16
N PHE A 6 -7.28 -18.85 23.75
CA PHE A 6 -6.67 -19.37 22.53
C PHE A 6 -7.21 -18.69 21.26
N ILE A 7 -8.53 -18.45 21.17
CA ILE A 7 -9.11 -17.68 20.05
C ILE A 7 -8.61 -16.24 20.03
N LEU A 8 -8.50 -15.56 21.18
CA LEU A 8 -7.98 -14.19 21.24
C LEU A 8 -6.50 -14.11 20.83
N LEU A 9 -5.70 -15.13 21.14
CA LEU A 9 -4.31 -15.22 20.70
C LEU A 9 -4.21 -15.43 19.19
N ILE A 10 -5.00 -16.34 18.62
CA ILE A 10 -5.04 -16.56 17.16
C ILE A 10 -5.48 -15.29 16.43
N LEU A 11 -6.52 -14.61 16.93
CA LEU A 11 -7.02 -13.37 16.35
C LEU A 11 -5.93 -12.29 16.35
N LYS A 12 -5.19 -12.12 17.45
CA LYS A 12 -4.06 -11.17 17.50
C LYS A 12 -2.97 -11.51 16.49
N VAL A 13 -2.66 -12.79 16.30
CA VAL A 13 -1.66 -13.22 15.32
C VAL A 13 -2.10 -12.87 13.90
N LEU A 14 -3.36 -13.11 13.55
CA LEU A 14 -3.92 -12.75 12.23
C LEU A 14 -3.88 -11.23 11.98
N ILE A 15 -4.28 -10.42 12.95
CA ILE A 15 -4.27 -8.95 12.83
C ILE A 15 -2.83 -8.43 12.63
N THR A 16 -1.86 -8.98 13.37
CA THR A 16 -0.45 -8.58 13.24
C THR A 16 0.08 -8.91 11.84
N PHE A 17 -0.29 -10.08 11.31
CA PHE A 17 0.10 -10.48 9.96
C PHE A 17 -0.45 -9.52 8.90
N GLU A 18 -1.73 -9.17 8.96
CA GLU A 18 -2.33 -8.22 8.01
C GLU A 18 -1.66 -6.84 8.06
N GLN A 19 -1.41 -6.31 9.26
CA GLN A 19 -0.73 -5.02 9.42
C GLN A 19 0.68 -5.06 8.80
N THR A 20 1.45 -6.13 9.01
CA THR A 20 2.79 -6.23 8.42
C THR A 20 2.80 -6.33 6.89
N ILE A 21 1.75 -6.87 6.27
CA ILE A 21 1.61 -6.90 4.81
C ILE A 21 1.22 -5.50 4.31
N ALA A 22 0.23 -4.87 4.96
CA ALA A 22 -0.23 -3.53 4.62
C ALA A 22 0.89 -2.49 4.69
N CYS A 23 1.72 -2.55 5.74
CA CYS A 23 2.85 -1.65 5.93
C CYS A 23 3.89 -1.79 4.80
N ARG A 24 4.26 -3.03 4.44
CA ARG A 24 5.21 -3.27 3.34
C ARG A 24 4.68 -2.77 2.01
N LEU A 25 3.42 -3.09 1.69
CA LEU A 25 2.79 -2.64 0.44
C LEU A 25 2.71 -1.12 0.38
N CYS A 26 2.39 -0.46 1.49
CA CYS A 26 2.40 0.99 1.56
C CYS A 26 3.80 1.55 1.27
N ILE A 27 4.83 1.05 1.95
CA ILE A 27 6.21 1.50 1.76
C ILE A 27 6.65 1.32 0.30
N ASP A 28 6.31 0.18 -0.32
CA ASP A 28 6.62 -0.10 -1.72
C ASP A 28 5.94 0.90 -2.67
N VAL A 29 4.65 1.23 -2.43
CA VAL A 29 3.91 2.25 -3.20
C VAL A 29 4.57 3.62 -3.05
N ILE A 30 4.90 4.05 -1.82
CA ILE A 30 5.51 5.36 -1.58
C ILE A 30 6.89 5.46 -2.23
N ASN A 31 7.70 4.41 -2.15
CA ASN A 31 8.99 4.34 -2.82
C ASN A 31 8.87 4.41 -4.35
N GLU A 32 7.89 3.73 -4.94
CA GLU A 32 7.66 3.81 -6.37
C GLU A 32 7.23 5.23 -6.78
N VAL A 33 6.29 5.84 -6.06
CA VAL A 33 5.87 7.24 -6.31
C VAL A 33 7.05 8.19 -6.25
N LYS A 34 7.89 8.08 -5.22
CA LYS A 34 9.10 8.90 -5.07
C LYS A 34 10.03 8.74 -6.27
N LYS A 35 10.28 7.51 -6.68
CA LYS A 35 11.12 7.23 -7.85
C LYS A 35 10.54 7.86 -9.13
N LEU A 36 9.23 7.76 -9.34
CA LEU A 36 8.57 8.34 -10.52
C LEU A 36 8.63 9.87 -10.54
N LEU A 37 8.55 10.50 -9.36
CA LEU A 37 8.76 11.94 -9.21
C LEU A 37 10.21 12.34 -9.50
N ASP A 38 11.18 11.59 -8.95
CA ASP A 38 12.62 11.83 -9.17
C ASP A 38 13.03 11.62 -10.64
N ASP A 39 12.39 10.68 -11.34
CA ASP A 39 12.59 10.40 -12.77
C ASP A 39 11.86 11.39 -13.71
N GLU A 40 11.13 12.37 -13.16
CA GLU A 40 10.28 13.32 -13.90
C GLU A 40 9.29 12.63 -14.87
N GLU A 41 8.72 11.50 -14.45
CA GLU A 41 7.81 10.70 -15.29
C GLU A 41 6.55 11.52 -15.64
N PRO A 42 6.22 11.71 -16.94
CA PRO A 42 5.07 12.52 -17.35
C PRO A 42 3.72 11.90 -16.98
N ASP A 43 3.63 10.58 -16.82
CA ASP A 43 2.40 9.86 -16.48
C ASP A 43 2.59 8.97 -15.24
N ILE A 44 2.78 9.62 -14.09
CA ILE A 44 3.01 8.97 -12.80
C ILE A 44 1.87 8.00 -12.46
N ILE A 45 0.61 8.38 -12.68
CA ILE A 45 -0.56 7.56 -12.28
C ILE A 45 -0.62 6.26 -13.07
N SER A 46 -0.47 6.32 -14.39
CA SER A 46 -0.47 5.13 -15.24
C SER A 46 0.70 4.21 -14.89
N LYS A 47 1.87 4.80 -14.64
CA LYS A 47 3.06 4.04 -14.25
C LYS A 47 2.91 3.40 -12.88
N LEU A 48 2.37 4.14 -11.90
CA LEU A 48 2.08 3.65 -10.57
C LEU A 48 1.07 2.48 -10.62
N ALA A 49 0.08 2.52 -11.51
CA ALA A 49 -0.90 1.45 -11.66
C ALA A 49 -0.26 0.09 -12.06
N THR A 50 0.96 0.08 -12.57
CA THR A 50 1.71 -1.18 -12.84
C THR A 50 2.13 -1.92 -11.56
N ILE A 51 2.09 -1.27 -10.39
CA ILE A 51 2.30 -1.96 -9.12
C ILE A 51 1.23 -3.03 -8.86
N CYS A 52 0.02 -2.84 -9.41
CA CYS A 52 -1.08 -3.79 -9.29
C CYS A 52 -0.76 -5.15 -9.90
N ASP A 53 0.04 -5.20 -10.97
CA ASP A 53 0.48 -6.46 -11.58
C ASP A 53 1.30 -7.29 -10.59
N LYS A 54 2.15 -6.62 -9.81
CA LYS A 54 3.00 -7.25 -8.79
C LYS A 54 2.19 -7.68 -7.57
N VAL A 55 1.32 -6.80 -7.07
CA VAL A 55 0.54 -7.05 -5.84
C VAL A 55 -0.51 -8.13 -6.04
N THR A 56 -1.18 -8.12 -7.19
CA THR A 56 -2.28 -9.04 -7.47
C THR A 56 -1.85 -10.28 -8.24
N LEU A 57 -0.57 -10.35 -8.66
CA LEU A 57 -0.04 -11.37 -9.57
C LEU A 57 -0.84 -11.43 -10.89
N GLY A 58 -1.35 -10.29 -11.34
CA GLY A 58 -2.21 -10.16 -12.53
C GLY A 58 -3.56 -10.87 -12.41
N LYS A 59 -3.99 -11.27 -11.20
CA LYS A 59 -5.23 -12.03 -11.02
C LYS A 59 -6.43 -11.10 -11.05
N GLN A 60 -7.29 -11.29 -12.05
CA GLN A 60 -8.60 -10.65 -12.10
C GLN A 60 -9.56 -11.28 -11.07
N PRO A 61 -10.49 -10.50 -10.47
CA PRO A 61 -10.74 -9.07 -10.71
C PRO A 61 -9.88 -8.12 -9.84
N PHE A 62 -9.01 -8.67 -8.99
CA PHE A 62 -8.23 -7.89 -8.03
C PHE A 62 -7.32 -6.87 -8.70
N ASP A 63 -6.72 -7.23 -9.84
CA ASP A 63 -5.89 -6.31 -10.61
C ASP A 63 -6.70 -5.08 -11.10
N SER A 64 -7.90 -5.30 -11.64
CA SER A 64 -8.79 -4.19 -12.05
C SER A 64 -9.17 -3.30 -10.88
N LEU A 65 -9.53 -3.88 -9.73
CA LEU A 65 -9.89 -3.13 -8.52
C LEU A 65 -8.71 -2.33 -7.98
N CYS A 66 -7.51 -2.90 -8.02
CA CYS A 66 -6.29 -2.22 -7.62
C CYS A 66 -6.01 -1.03 -8.54
N ARG A 67 -6.12 -1.20 -9.86
CA ARG A 67 -5.90 -0.11 -10.82
C ARG A 67 -6.91 1.02 -10.65
N GLU A 68 -8.18 0.69 -10.45
CA GLU A 68 -9.23 1.67 -10.15
C GLU A 68 -8.91 2.42 -8.85
N PHE A 69 -8.43 1.72 -7.81
CA PHE A 69 -7.99 2.35 -6.58
C PHE A 69 -6.82 3.31 -6.83
N VAL A 70 -5.78 2.90 -7.56
CA VAL A 70 -4.62 3.74 -7.88
C VAL A 70 -5.04 4.96 -8.70
N ILE A 71 -5.94 4.82 -9.66
CA ILE A 71 -6.45 5.95 -10.46
C ILE A 71 -7.23 6.94 -9.57
N ASN A 72 -8.07 6.43 -8.67
CA ASN A 72 -8.91 7.28 -7.83
C ASN A 72 -8.15 7.92 -6.65
N LYS A 73 -7.06 7.30 -6.19
CA LYS A 73 -6.32 7.70 -4.98
C LYS A 73 -4.88 8.14 -5.25
N GLY A 74 -4.35 7.90 -6.43
CA GLY A 74 -2.95 8.18 -6.77
C GLY A 74 -2.58 9.65 -6.59
N ASP A 75 -3.44 10.58 -6.99
CA ASP A 75 -3.19 12.02 -6.80
C ASP A 75 -3.07 12.42 -5.31
N GLU A 76 -3.86 11.79 -4.45
CA GLU A 76 -3.79 12.01 -3.00
C GLU A 76 -2.48 11.48 -2.43
N ILE A 77 -2.03 10.32 -2.90
CA ILE A 77 -0.76 9.70 -2.52
C ILE A 77 0.41 10.55 -2.99
N ILE A 78 0.43 11.00 -4.26
CA ILE A 78 1.48 11.85 -4.82
C ILE A 78 1.65 13.12 -3.97
N LYS A 79 0.56 13.82 -3.66
CA LYS A 79 0.60 15.04 -2.82
C LYS A 79 1.16 14.79 -1.43
N LYS A 80 0.90 13.62 -0.85
CA LYS A 80 1.48 13.23 0.45
C LYS A 80 2.98 12.99 0.33
N VAL A 81 3.44 12.32 -0.71
CA VAL A 81 4.88 12.07 -0.96
C VAL A 81 5.65 13.36 -1.24
N GLU A 82 5.07 14.30 -1.97
CA GLU A 82 5.66 15.63 -2.19
C GLU A 82 5.84 16.42 -0.88
N LYS A 83 4.99 16.17 0.12
CA LYS A 83 5.05 16.82 1.43
C LYS A 83 6.04 16.14 2.38
N ASP A 84 6.11 14.81 2.36
CA ASP A 84 7.05 14.02 3.16
C ASP A 84 7.55 12.81 2.35
N SER A 85 8.85 12.76 2.12
CA SER A 85 9.49 11.72 1.31
C SER A 85 9.94 10.49 2.10
N ASN A 86 9.63 10.42 3.40
CA ASN A 86 9.91 9.27 4.25
C ASN A 86 8.74 8.26 4.18
N PRO A 87 8.93 7.08 3.56
CA PRO A 87 7.87 6.08 3.39
C PRO A 87 7.29 5.59 4.72
N GLU A 88 8.12 5.39 5.74
CA GLU A 88 7.69 4.92 7.04
C GLU A 88 6.79 5.94 7.75
N VAL A 89 7.12 7.23 7.65
CA VAL A 89 6.29 8.31 8.21
C VAL A 89 4.95 8.40 7.49
N VAL A 90 4.96 8.43 6.15
CA VAL A 90 3.72 8.51 5.35
C VAL A 90 2.81 7.32 5.62
N CYS A 91 3.37 6.11 5.68
CA CYS A 91 2.59 4.89 5.95
C CYS A 91 2.06 4.80 7.38
N SER A 92 2.78 5.38 8.35
CA SER A 92 2.29 5.53 9.72
C SER A 92 1.12 6.52 9.82
N GLU A 93 1.17 7.63 9.08
CA GLU A 93 0.06 8.59 9.00
C GLU A 93 -1.19 8.00 8.34
N LEU A 94 -1.01 7.00 7.46
CA LEU A 94 -2.10 6.27 6.82
C LEU A 94 -2.61 5.08 7.64
N HIS A 95 -2.02 4.84 8.83
CA HIS A 95 -2.32 3.69 9.69
C HIS A 95 -2.11 2.33 9.00
N LEU A 96 -1.22 2.29 8.00
CA LEU A 96 -0.80 1.07 7.32
C LEU A 96 0.46 0.49 7.96
N CYS A 97 1.25 1.36 8.59
CA CYS A 97 2.18 1.09 9.66
C CYS A 97 1.66 1.83 10.92
#